data_AF-A0A3N6B287-F1
#
_entry.id   AF-A0A3N6B287-F1
#
_cell.length_a   1.000
_cell.length_b   1.000
_cell.length_c   1.000
_cell.angle_alpha   90.00
_cell.angle_beta   90.00
_cell.angle_gamma   90.00
#
_symmetry.space_group_name_H-M   'P 1'
#
loop_
_entity.id
_entity.type
_entity.pdbx_description
1 polymer ?
#
loop_
_entity_poly.entity_id
_entity_poly.type
_entity_poly.pdbx_seq_one_letter_code
_entity_poly.pdbx_strand_id
1 'polypeptide(L)'
;MKRLLTLLVLLAQTALAQQQQPPSGQPDSTGNRPQQQQQPAGQSNSTWNQKIQQLSFSGSGEYHLGNGDLIEVSVFGVDNFKQQVRVDSAGDVTLPYVGAMPVAGLTATQVGEKVRSLLDGKYIKNPQVSVFVVEYRSQPVFVLGAVMRPGQYQITSNLQLVDAIALAGGLNTETAAGFAIIQRRGREQTATTAQSGGPMDGQAARVTPASASSPGVPAPSRPNESTRIDLRDLLDNGNLELNVPIYGGDVVQIPEKQLERFYVIGDVNRPGAYELPTEDKLLVTQALAWAGGPLRTAKKSKGVLVRYDEKGGRQEMAINVDDIMKGKNPDITVLPNDVIFLPGSTAKSIGYGLLGVLPGTASSALVYGTVRR
;
A
#
# COMPACT_ATOMS: atom_id res chain seq x y z
N MET A 1 52.16 -82.33 6.45
CA MET A 1 53.63 -82.55 6.49
C MET A 1 54.33 -81.23 6.17
N LYS A 2 55.64 -81.08 6.45
CA LYS A 2 56.44 -79.85 6.21
C LYS A 2 56.56 -79.56 4.68
N ARG A 3 56.89 -78.37 4.14
CA ARG A 3 57.55 -77.12 4.62
C ARG A 3 56.70 -75.88 4.18
N LEU A 4 57.10 -74.60 3.99
CA LEU A 4 58.35 -73.79 4.06
C LEU A 4 58.02 -72.26 4.17
N LEU A 5 59.00 -71.43 4.57
CA LEU A 5 59.26 -69.99 4.24
C LEU A 5 58.21 -68.86 4.45
N THR A 6 58.43 -68.09 5.54
CA THR A 6 58.71 -66.62 5.60
C THR A 6 58.10 -65.61 4.59
N LEU A 7 57.32 -64.62 5.07
CA LEU A 7 57.62 -63.17 4.97
C LEU A 7 56.79 -62.30 5.95
N LEU A 8 57.18 -61.02 6.08
CA LEU A 8 56.53 -59.94 6.85
C LEU A 8 55.28 -59.37 6.14
N VAL A 9 54.37 -58.75 6.92
CA VAL A 9 54.05 -57.30 6.86
C VAL A 9 53.17 -56.91 8.06
N LEU A 10 53.28 -55.65 8.51
CA LEU A 10 52.66 -55.08 9.71
C LEU A 10 51.79 -53.85 9.33
N LEU A 11 50.56 -53.76 9.84
CA LEU A 11 49.67 -52.55 9.82
C LEU A 11 48.39 -52.86 10.64
N ALA A 12 47.69 -51.92 11.29
CA ALA A 12 48.10 -50.88 12.24
C ALA A 12 46.86 -50.51 13.11
N GLN A 13 47.07 -49.93 14.30
CA GLN A 13 45.99 -49.51 15.21
C GLN A 13 45.86 -47.97 15.29
N THR A 14 44.62 -47.46 15.26
CA THR A 14 44.20 -46.17 15.84
C THR A 14 42.75 -46.33 16.32
N ALA A 15 42.31 -46.04 17.55
CA ALA A 15 42.67 -45.09 18.61
C ALA A 15 41.85 -43.77 18.56
N LEU A 16 41.22 -43.43 19.70
CA LEU A 16 40.39 -42.24 19.90
C LEU A 16 41.26 -40.95 19.96
N ALA A 17 40.67 -39.82 19.58
CA ALA A 17 41.24 -38.49 19.82
C ALA A 17 40.17 -37.53 20.38
N GLN A 18 40.59 -36.61 21.23
CA GLN A 18 39.72 -35.63 21.90
C GLN A 18 39.57 -34.35 21.07
N GLN A 19 38.46 -33.65 21.24
CA GLN A 19 38.18 -32.40 20.52
C GLN A 19 38.81 -31.19 21.25
N GLN A 20 39.93 -30.69 20.73
CA GLN A 20 40.60 -29.48 21.22
C GLN A 20 40.17 -28.24 20.41
N GLN A 21 40.14 -27.07 21.05
CA GLN A 21 39.90 -25.79 20.37
C GLN A 21 41.18 -25.29 19.66
N PRO A 22 41.10 -24.77 18.42
CA PRO A 22 42.23 -24.09 17.78
C PRO A 22 42.41 -22.66 18.34
N PRO A 23 43.65 -22.12 18.39
CA PRO A 23 43.96 -20.83 19.00
C PRO A 23 43.71 -19.63 18.07
N SER A 24 43.63 -18.44 18.67
CA SER A 24 43.53 -17.15 17.98
C SER A 24 44.87 -16.67 17.40
N GLY A 25 44.87 -16.19 16.16
CA GLY A 25 45.99 -15.45 15.57
C GLY A 25 45.58 -14.69 14.31
N GLN A 26 45.96 -13.41 14.21
CA GLN A 26 45.90 -12.64 12.96
C GLN A 26 47.09 -12.99 12.06
N PRO A 27 46.96 -12.76 10.74
CA PRO A 27 47.75 -11.67 10.16
C PRO A 27 46.94 -10.76 9.21
N ASP A 28 47.41 -9.52 9.05
CA ASP A 28 46.87 -8.58 8.05
C ASP A 28 47.41 -8.88 6.64
N SER A 29 46.55 -8.76 5.62
CA SER A 29 46.99 -8.38 4.27
C SER A 29 45.85 -7.74 3.48
N THR A 30 46.12 -6.56 2.91
CA THR A 30 45.18 -5.78 2.08
C THR A 30 44.79 -6.49 0.78
N GLY A 31 43.51 -6.40 0.39
CA GLY A 31 43.02 -6.96 -0.87
C GLY A 31 41.70 -6.34 -1.33
N ASN A 32 41.70 -5.75 -2.53
CA ASN A 32 40.59 -4.95 -3.04
C ASN A 32 39.39 -5.80 -3.48
N ARG A 33 38.20 -5.58 -2.90
CA ARG A 33 36.92 -5.71 -3.63
C ARG A 33 35.77 -5.02 -2.89
N PRO A 34 35.16 -3.94 -3.44
CA PRO A 34 33.87 -3.49 -2.94
C PRO A 34 32.81 -4.55 -3.28
N GLN A 35 32.32 -5.25 -2.25
CA GLN A 35 31.16 -6.12 -2.41
C GLN A 35 29.92 -5.25 -2.58
N GLN A 36 29.50 -5.02 -3.83
CA GLN A 36 28.12 -4.59 -4.08
C GLN A 36 27.20 -5.71 -3.58
N GLN A 37 26.61 -5.49 -2.40
CA GLN A 37 25.58 -6.36 -1.87
C GLN A 37 24.36 -6.26 -2.78
N GLN A 38 24.23 -7.23 -3.69
CA GLN A 38 22.98 -7.49 -4.40
C GLN A 38 21.97 -8.01 -3.37
N GLN A 39 21.26 -7.08 -2.74
CA GLN A 39 20.19 -7.40 -1.79
C GLN A 39 19.12 -8.24 -2.53
N PRO A 40 18.76 -9.43 -2.03
CA PRO A 40 17.71 -10.23 -2.66
C PRO A 40 16.38 -9.50 -2.54
N ALA A 41 15.68 -9.32 -3.66
CA ALA A 41 14.53 -8.42 -3.82
C ALA A 41 13.31 -8.71 -2.90
N GLY A 42 13.31 -9.80 -2.13
CA GLY A 42 12.30 -10.07 -1.10
C GLY A 42 12.54 -9.39 0.27
N GLN A 43 13.74 -8.84 0.54
CA GLN A 43 14.06 -8.30 1.87
C GLN A 43 13.49 -6.90 2.17
N SER A 44 13.22 -6.08 1.15
CA SER A 44 12.54 -4.78 1.36
C SER A 44 11.15 -4.98 1.98
N ASN A 45 10.43 -5.96 1.46
CA ASN A 45 9.02 -6.25 1.79
C ASN A 45 8.79 -6.58 3.28
N SER A 46 9.71 -7.27 3.96
CA SER A 46 9.62 -7.50 5.41
C SER A 46 10.00 -6.28 6.24
N THR A 47 10.84 -5.40 5.70
CA THR A 47 11.45 -4.27 6.42
C THR A 47 10.43 -3.15 6.65
N TRP A 48 9.56 -2.88 5.68
CA TRP A 48 8.53 -1.83 5.79
C TRP A 48 7.60 -2.01 6.99
N ASN A 49 7.08 -3.22 7.22
CA ASN A 49 6.16 -3.47 8.33
C ASN A 49 6.85 -3.34 9.70
N GLN A 50 8.16 -3.60 9.80
CA GLN A 50 8.95 -3.31 11.00
C GLN A 50 9.12 -1.81 11.23
N LYS A 51 9.39 -1.03 10.17
CA LYS A 51 9.49 0.44 10.24
C LYS A 51 8.16 1.10 10.59
N ILE A 52 7.05 0.65 10.01
CA ILE A 52 5.69 1.11 10.34
C ILE A 52 5.43 0.95 11.85
N GLN A 53 5.74 -0.22 12.42
CA GLN A 53 5.62 -0.45 13.85
C GLN A 53 6.50 0.53 14.66
N GLN A 54 7.78 0.68 14.31
CA GLN A 54 8.70 1.61 14.99
C GLN A 54 8.22 3.06 14.98
N LEU A 55 7.71 3.55 13.85
CA LEU A 55 7.20 4.92 13.72
C LEU A 55 5.90 5.13 14.53
N SER A 56 5.02 4.13 14.56
CA SER A 56 3.66 4.23 15.12
C SER A 56 3.54 4.44 16.63
N PHE A 57 4.64 4.36 17.38
CA PHE A 57 4.65 4.61 18.82
C PHE A 57 4.88 6.09 19.21
N SER A 58 4.92 7.01 18.24
CA SER A 58 5.28 8.42 18.45
C SER A 58 4.07 9.35 18.70
N GLY A 59 2.83 8.89 18.46
CA GLY A 59 1.62 9.71 18.42
C GLY A 59 0.97 10.03 19.78
N SER A 60 1.61 10.83 20.64
CA SER A 60 1.07 11.21 21.96
C SER A 60 0.03 12.35 21.91
N GLY A 61 -1.05 12.21 21.14
CA GLY A 61 -2.10 13.23 21.00
C GLY A 61 -3.42 12.90 21.69
N GLU A 62 -3.97 13.87 22.43
CA GLU A 62 -5.15 13.72 23.30
C GLU A 62 -6.47 13.53 22.50
N TYR A 63 -7.32 12.59 22.93
CA TYR A 63 -8.60 12.34 22.27
C TYR A 63 -9.63 13.44 22.55
N HIS A 64 -10.31 13.88 21.48
CA HIS A 64 -11.39 14.86 21.54
C HIS A 64 -12.70 14.14 21.23
N LEU A 65 -13.68 14.25 22.12
CA LEU A 65 -14.99 13.59 22.03
C LEU A 65 -15.79 14.05 20.81
N GLY A 66 -16.64 13.18 20.27
CA GLY A 66 -17.60 13.51 19.24
C GLY A 66 -18.99 12.93 19.47
N ASN A 67 -19.87 13.15 18.48
CA ASN A 67 -21.28 12.77 18.54
C ASN A 67 -21.44 11.26 18.38
N GLY A 68 -22.02 10.59 19.37
CA GLY A 68 -22.25 9.14 19.38
C GLY A 68 -21.26 8.29 20.20
N ASP A 69 -20.20 8.87 20.76
CA ASP A 69 -19.33 8.22 21.74
C ASP A 69 -20.09 7.92 23.05
N LEU A 70 -19.65 6.91 23.81
CA LEU A 70 -20.15 6.61 25.15
C LEU A 70 -19.08 6.98 26.19
N ILE A 71 -19.42 7.84 27.15
CA ILE A 71 -18.53 8.21 28.26
C ILE A 71 -19.09 7.71 29.59
N GLU A 72 -18.19 7.27 30.48
CA GLU A 72 -18.48 7.00 31.87
C GLU A 72 -18.02 8.20 32.70
N VAL A 73 -18.97 8.87 33.36
CA VAL A 73 -18.73 9.98 34.29
C VAL A 73 -18.92 9.46 35.71
N SER A 74 -17.91 9.66 36.55
CA SER A 74 -17.90 9.20 37.94
C SER A 74 -17.50 10.33 38.89
N VAL A 75 -18.11 10.40 40.07
CA VAL A 75 -17.73 11.32 41.14
C VAL A 75 -17.34 10.53 42.39
N PHE A 76 -16.12 10.72 42.87
CA PHE A 76 -15.59 9.95 43.99
C PHE A 76 -16.35 10.25 45.29
N GLY A 77 -16.70 9.20 46.03
CA GLY A 77 -17.42 9.31 47.31
C GLY A 77 -18.91 9.65 47.18
N VAL A 78 -19.49 9.62 45.97
CA VAL A 78 -20.92 9.86 45.73
C VAL A 78 -21.56 8.67 45.04
N ASP A 79 -22.20 7.80 45.83
CA ASP A 79 -22.93 6.64 45.32
C ASP A 79 -24.02 7.07 44.31
N ASN A 80 -24.25 6.23 43.31
CA ASN A 80 -25.13 6.47 42.15
C ASN A 80 -24.67 7.59 41.19
N PHE A 81 -23.65 8.40 41.51
CA PHE A 81 -22.99 9.30 40.55
C PHE A 81 -21.88 8.59 39.78
N LYS A 82 -22.19 7.38 39.28
CA LYS A 82 -21.45 6.67 38.24
C LYS A 82 -22.42 6.41 37.09
N GLN A 83 -22.27 7.17 36.01
CA GLN A 83 -23.25 7.25 34.92
C GLN A 83 -22.57 7.05 33.58
N GLN A 84 -23.10 6.14 32.76
CA GLN A 84 -22.68 5.95 31.38
C GLN A 84 -23.64 6.71 30.46
N VAL A 85 -23.16 7.79 29.86
CA VAL A 85 -23.95 8.71 29.04
C VAL A 85 -23.38 8.80 27.64
N ARG A 86 -24.26 8.86 26.64
CA ARG A 86 -23.89 8.96 25.24
C ARG A 86 -23.86 10.42 24.82
N VAL A 87 -22.83 10.82 24.07
CA VAL A 87 -22.82 12.12 23.38
C VAL A 87 -23.87 12.05 22.28
N ASP A 88 -24.78 13.03 22.25
CA ASP A 88 -25.90 13.05 21.31
C ASP A 88 -25.54 13.68 19.94
N SER A 89 -26.55 13.96 19.11
CA SER A 89 -26.39 14.57 17.79
C SER A 89 -26.11 16.08 17.81
N ALA A 90 -26.36 16.77 18.92
CA ALA A 90 -25.97 18.17 19.13
C ALA A 90 -24.52 18.29 19.64
N GLY A 91 -23.98 17.21 20.22
CA GLY A 91 -22.67 17.20 20.88
C GLY A 91 -22.75 17.38 22.40
N ASP A 92 -23.97 17.25 22.95
CA ASP A 92 -24.25 17.35 24.38
C ASP A 92 -24.23 15.98 25.06
N VAL A 93 -24.03 15.97 26.39
CA VAL A 93 -24.40 14.87 27.28
C VAL A 93 -25.35 15.39 28.35
N THR A 94 -26.35 14.57 28.72
CA THR A 94 -27.25 14.88 29.84
C THR A 94 -26.83 14.11 31.08
N LEU A 95 -26.49 14.82 32.15
CA LEU A 95 -26.07 14.24 33.44
C LEU A 95 -27.05 14.63 34.57
N PRO A 96 -27.27 13.77 35.57
CA PRO A 96 -28.01 14.14 36.77
C PRO A 96 -27.42 15.39 37.45
N TYR A 97 -28.30 16.24 37.99
CA TYR A 97 -28.00 17.53 38.66
C TYR A 97 -27.35 18.62 37.79
N VAL A 98 -26.56 18.25 36.77
CA VAL A 98 -25.90 19.16 35.82
C VAL A 98 -26.83 19.56 34.67
N GLY A 99 -27.66 18.63 34.18
CA GLY A 99 -28.48 18.82 32.98
C GLY A 99 -27.71 18.48 31.69
N ALA A 100 -28.18 19.03 30.56
CA ALA A 100 -27.50 18.92 29.27
C ALA A 100 -26.28 19.86 29.20
N MET A 101 -25.17 19.37 28.66
CA MET A 101 -23.89 20.09 28.64
C MET A 101 -23.04 19.70 27.40
N PRO A 102 -22.50 20.68 26.65
CA PRO A 102 -21.73 20.37 25.44
C PRO A 102 -20.36 19.79 25.76
N VAL A 103 -20.00 18.71 25.06
CA VAL A 103 -18.75 17.96 25.22
C VAL A 103 -18.06 17.61 23.90
N ALA A 104 -18.75 17.69 22.76
CA ALA A 104 -18.10 17.51 21.45
C ALA A 104 -16.96 18.51 21.27
N GLY A 105 -15.80 18.01 20.83
CA GLY A 105 -14.55 18.79 20.72
C GLY A 105 -13.80 19.01 22.03
N LEU A 106 -14.29 18.51 23.17
CA LEU A 106 -13.55 18.53 24.45
C LEU A 106 -12.84 17.21 24.70
N THR A 107 -11.76 17.25 25.46
CA THR A 107 -11.08 16.05 25.97
C THR A 107 -11.74 15.55 27.25
N ALA A 108 -11.57 14.27 27.60
CA ALA A 108 -12.17 13.70 28.81
C ALA A 108 -11.78 14.47 30.09
N THR A 109 -10.54 14.96 30.15
CA THR A 109 -10.01 15.85 31.21
C THR A 109 -10.85 17.12 31.34
N GLN A 110 -11.04 17.84 30.22
CA GLN A 110 -11.80 19.09 30.16
C GLN A 110 -13.28 18.90 30.52
N VAL A 111 -13.88 17.77 30.13
CA VAL A 111 -15.24 17.39 30.55
C VAL A 111 -15.30 17.16 32.07
N GLY A 112 -14.30 16.50 32.65
CA GLY A 112 -14.19 16.31 34.11
C GLY A 112 -14.12 17.63 34.87
N GLU A 113 -13.30 18.59 34.43
CA GLU A 113 -13.21 19.94 35.02
C GLU A 113 -14.53 20.73 34.88
N LYS A 114 -15.20 20.60 33.74
CA LYS A 114 -16.49 21.26 33.47
C LYS A 114 -17.61 20.68 34.35
N VAL A 115 -17.70 19.36 34.48
CA VAL A 115 -18.65 18.70 35.40
C VAL A 115 -18.32 19.06 36.86
N ARG A 116 -17.04 19.08 37.24
CA ARG A 116 -16.59 19.51 38.58
C ARG A 116 -17.09 20.93 38.91
N SER A 117 -16.88 21.89 38.01
CA SER A 117 -17.27 23.29 38.28
C SER A 117 -18.79 23.52 38.29
N LEU A 118 -19.59 22.69 37.62
CA LEU A 118 -21.05 22.74 37.66
C LEU A 118 -21.66 22.04 38.90
N LEU A 119 -20.93 21.12 39.53
CA LEU A 119 -21.34 20.42 40.75
C LEU A 119 -20.88 21.12 42.04
N ASP A 120 -19.71 21.79 42.02
CA ASP A 120 -19.08 22.36 43.21
C ASP A 120 -19.92 23.49 43.84
N GLY A 121 -19.95 23.53 45.18
CA GLY A 121 -20.69 24.49 46.00
C GLY A 121 -22.22 24.40 45.93
N LYS A 122 -22.78 23.88 44.83
CA LYS A 122 -24.23 23.86 44.55
C LYS A 122 -24.90 22.53 44.86
N TYR A 123 -24.19 21.41 44.66
CA TYR A 123 -24.67 20.06 44.93
C TYR A 123 -23.70 19.23 45.76
N ILE A 124 -22.39 19.34 45.49
CA ILE A 124 -21.32 18.61 46.16
C ILE A 124 -20.22 19.61 46.52
N LYS A 125 -19.49 19.42 47.63
CA LYS A 125 -18.38 20.29 48.02
C LYS A 125 -17.03 19.68 47.61
N ASN A 126 -16.27 20.40 46.78
CA ASN A 126 -15.01 19.97 46.17
C ASN A 126 -15.07 18.59 45.48
N PRO A 127 -16.03 18.35 44.55
CA PRO A 127 -16.18 17.06 43.87
C PRO A 127 -14.91 16.68 43.11
N GLN A 128 -14.52 15.41 43.23
CA GLN A 128 -13.45 14.79 42.44
C GLN A 128 -14.12 13.99 41.32
N VAL A 129 -14.03 14.47 40.09
CA VAL A 129 -14.73 13.91 38.93
C VAL A 129 -13.72 13.20 38.03
N SER A 130 -14.06 12.01 37.56
CA SER A 130 -13.27 11.25 36.59
C SER A 130 -14.15 10.80 35.43
N VAL A 131 -13.66 11.00 34.21
CA VAL A 131 -14.38 10.75 32.96
C VAL A 131 -13.55 9.83 32.08
N PHE A 132 -14.16 8.76 31.58
CA PHE A 132 -13.52 7.79 30.68
C PHE A 132 -14.37 7.60 29.42
N VAL A 133 -13.73 7.37 28.27
CA VAL A 133 -14.42 6.95 27.05
C VAL A 133 -14.56 5.42 27.09
N VAL A 134 -15.80 4.94 27.05
CA VAL A 134 -16.15 3.50 27.06
C VAL A 134 -16.29 2.97 25.64
N GLU A 135 -16.89 3.76 24.75
CA GLU A 135 -17.01 3.41 23.33
C GLU A 135 -16.64 4.60 22.45
N TYR A 136 -15.63 4.39 21.59
CA TYR A 136 -15.23 5.30 20.51
C TYR A 136 -16.01 4.93 19.26
N ARG A 137 -16.83 5.84 18.74
CA ARG A 137 -17.68 5.63 17.54
C ARG A 137 -17.80 6.85 16.63
N SER A 138 -17.51 8.04 17.13
CA SER A 138 -17.72 9.29 16.38
C SER A 138 -16.78 9.51 15.21
N GLN A 139 -15.63 8.84 15.21
CA GLN A 139 -14.52 9.12 14.30
C GLN A 139 -13.93 7.84 13.68
N PRO A 140 -14.67 7.15 12.78
CA PRO A 140 -14.14 6.02 12.04
C PRO A 140 -13.21 6.49 10.89
N VAL A 141 -12.12 5.75 10.69
CA VAL A 141 -11.21 5.84 9.54
C VAL A 141 -11.34 4.55 8.73
N PHE A 142 -11.29 4.65 7.41
CA PHE A 142 -11.37 3.48 6.53
C PHE A 142 -10.00 3.22 5.93
N VAL A 143 -9.42 2.04 6.19
CA VAL A 143 -8.12 1.63 5.62
C VAL A 143 -8.35 0.50 4.63
N LEU A 144 -8.00 0.73 3.36
CA LEU A 144 -8.45 -0.09 2.22
C LEU A 144 -7.30 -0.47 1.27
N GLY A 145 -7.45 -1.59 0.56
CA GLY A 145 -6.49 -2.05 -0.45
C GLY A 145 -5.39 -2.94 0.14
N ALA A 146 -4.14 -2.73 -0.29
CA ALA A 146 -2.98 -3.59 -0.02
C ALA A 146 -2.43 -3.46 1.42
N VAL A 147 -3.27 -3.74 2.41
CA VAL A 147 -2.94 -3.88 3.83
C VAL A 147 -3.33 -5.27 4.33
N MET A 148 -2.74 -5.74 5.44
CA MET A 148 -3.00 -7.09 5.94
C MET A 148 -4.45 -7.30 6.40
N ARG A 149 -5.13 -6.24 6.85
CA ARG A 149 -6.54 -6.25 7.28
C ARG A 149 -7.24 -4.96 6.81
N PRO A 150 -7.86 -4.96 5.62
CA PRO A 150 -8.72 -3.86 5.19
C PRO A 150 -9.96 -3.74 6.10
N GLY A 151 -10.38 -2.53 6.45
CA GLY A 151 -11.54 -2.35 7.33
C GLY A 151 -11.75 -0.92 7.84
N GLN A 152 -12.71 -0.79 8.77
CA GLN A 152 -12.95 0.43 9.54
C GLN A 152 -12.25 0.34 10.89
N TYR A 153 -11.62 1.45 11.30
CA TYR A 153 -10.86 1.59 12.54
C TYR A 153 -11.34 2.83 13.28
N GLN A 154 -11.49 2.74 14.61
CA GLN A 154 -11.91 3.89 15.42
C GLN A 154 -10.69 4.69 15.87
N ILE A 155 -10.74 6.02 15.74
CA ILE A 155 -9.75 6.92 16.31
C ILE A 155 -9.89 6.94 17.84
N THR A 156 -8.79 6.69 18.55
CA THR A 156 -8.68 6.74 20.03
C THR A 156 -7.64 7.75 20.54
N SER A 157 -6.87 8.36 19.64
CA SER A 157 -5.81 9.35 19.88
C SER A 157 -5.55 10.12 18.57
N ASN A 158 -4.62 11.09 18.53
CA ASN A 158 -4.28 11.76 17.26
C ASN A 158 -3.53 10.79 16.30
N LEU A 159 -4.27 10.24 15.32
CA LEU A 159 -3.78 9.24 14.37
C LEU A 159 -2.96 9.86 13.21
N GLN A 160 -1.84 9.25 12.86
CA GLN A 160 -1.05 9.53 11.65
C GLN A 160 -1.18 8.42 10.60
N LEU A 161 -0.68 8.66 9.38
CA LEU A 161 -0.76 7.69 8.28
C LEU A 161 -0.10 6.34 8.63
N VAL A 162 1.07 6.35 9.27
CA VAL A 162 1.74 5.11 9.72
C VAL A 162 0.89 4.35 10.74
N ASP A 163 0.19 5.05 11.64
CA ASP A 163 -0.65 4.44 12.69
C ASP A 163 -1.88 3.76 12.07
N ALA A 164 -2.53 4.41 11.10
CA ALA A 164 -3.64 3.84 10.35
C ALA A 164 -3.24 2.53 9.64
N ILE A 165 -2.06 2.51 9.02
CA ILE A 165 -1.49 1.32 8.38
C ILE A 165 -1.11 0.25 9.43
N ALA A 166 -0.56 0.65 10.59
CA ALA A 166 -0.23 -0.25 11.69
C ALA A 166 -1.48 -0.93 12.29
N LEU A 167 -2.58 -0.19 12.48
CA LEU A 167 -3.89 -0.71 12.90
C LEU A 167 -4.44 -1.74 11.90
N ALA A 168 -4.27 -1.48 10.60
CA ALA A 168 -4.57 -2.42 9.52
C ALA A 168 -3.61 -3.64 9.47
N GLY A 169 -2.65 -3.75 10.39
CA GLY A 169 -1.71 -4.86 10.50
C GLY A 169 -0.44 -4.72 9.64
N GLY A 170 -0.21 -3.55 9.05
CA GLY A 170 0.86 -3.31 8.08
C GLY A 170 0.39 -3.45 6.63
N LEU A 171 1.31 -3.16 5.71
CA LEU A 171 1.12 -3.29 4.27
C LEU A 171 1.18 -4.77 3.85
N ASN A 172 0.37 -5.15 2.85
CA ASN A 172 0.66 -6.36 2.09
C ASN A 172 1.75 -6.00 1.07
N THR A 173 3.01 -6.19 1.44
CA THR A 173 4.16 -5.73 0.65
C THR A 173 4.43 -6.54 -0.62
N GLU A 174 3.78 -7.70 -0.81
CA GLU A 174 3.76 -8.40 -2.10
C GLU A 174 2.85 -7.70 -3.12
N THR A 175 1.74 -7.10 -2.65
CA THR A 175 0.74 -6.46 -3.52
C THR A 175 0.70 -4.93 -3.42
N ALA A 176 1.39 -4.26 -2.50
CA ALA A 176 1.30 -2.80 -2.35
C ALA A 176 2.04 -2.02 -3.46
N ALA A 177 1.39 -1.00 -4.03
CA ALA A 177 1.97 -0.16 -5.08
C ALA A 177 3.05 0.83 -4.60
N GLY A 178 3.36 0.88 -3.29
CA GLY A 178 4.37 1.76 -2.71
C GLY A 178 3.92 3.21 -2.45
N PHE A 179 2.62 3.48 -2.52
CA PHE A 179 2.05 4.80 -2.20
C PHE A 179 0.66 4.64 -1.55
N ALA A 180 0.20 5.67 -0.85
CA ALA A 180 -1.15 5.80 -0.33
C ALA A 180 -1.91 6.94 -1.05
N ILE A 181 -3.22 6.85 -1.05
CA ILE A 181 -4.16 7.91 -1.42
C ILE A 181 -5.04 8.14 -0.19
N ILE A 182 -5.00 9.34 0.37
CA ILE A 182 -5.90 9.77 1.44
C ILE A 182 -7.01 10.59 0.79
N GLN A 183 -8.24 10.11 0.83
CA GLN A 183 -9.41 10.89 0.44
C GLN A 183 -10.01 11.50 1.69
N ARG A 184 -9.82 12.81 1.86
CA ARG A 184 -10.50 13.55 2.92
C ARG A 184 -11.93 13.82 2.47
N ARG A 185 -12.92 13.34 3.23
CA ARG A 185 -14.30 13.82 3.07
C ARG A 185 -14.26 15.32 3.32
N GLY A 186 -14.61 16.11 2.31
CA GLY A 186 -14.46 17.56 2.36
C GLY A 186 -15.12 18.11 3.63
N ARG A 187 -14.31 18.67 4.54
CA ARG A 187 -14.86 19.40 5.68
C ARG A 187 -15.70 20.53 5.10
N GLU A 188 -16.98 20.57 5.44
CA GLU A 188 -17.70 21.83 5.41
C GLU A 188 -16.99 22.74 6.41
N GLN A 189 -16.07 23.56 5.89
CA GLN A 189 -15.69 24.79 6.54
C GLN A 189 -16.98 25.61 6.59
N THR A 190 -17.71 25.47 7.70
CA THR A 190 -18.73 26.41 8.14
C THR A 190 -18.02 27.75 8.23
N ALA A 191 -18.06 28.50 7.14
CA ALA A 191 -17.48 29.82 7.08
C ALA A 191 -18.22 30.63 8.13
N THR A 192 -17.51 31.00 9.20
CA THR A 192 -17.99 31.94 10.21
C THR A 192 -18.10 33.29 9.53
N THR A 193 -19.19 33.49 8.78
CA THR A 193 -19.63 34.77 8.26
C THR A 193 -19.91 35.65 9.46
N ALA A 194 -18.88 36.35 9.92
CA ALA A 194 -18.93 37.18 11.11
C ALA A 194 -20.03 38.23 10.92
N GLN A 195 -21.13 38.07 11.65
CA GLN A 195 -22.22 39.03 11.69
C GLN A 195 -21.80 40.26 12.51
N SER A 196 -20.92 41.09 11.95
CA SER A 196 -20.81 42.48 12.36
C SER A 196 -22.04 43.24 11.84
N GLY A 197 -22.99 43.58 12.73
CA GLY A 197 -23.95 44.64 12.44
C GLY A 197 -23.20 45.95 12.14
N GLY A 198 -23.67 46.87 11.32
CA GLY A 198 -25.02 47.38 11.04
C GLY A 198 -24.85 48.90 10.79
N PRO A 199 -25.88 49.76 10.88
CA PRO A 199 -27.33 49.51 10.97
C PRO A 199 -28.01 49.73 9.60
N MET A 200 -29.33 49.96 9.59
CA MET A 200 -30.05 50.47 8.42
C MET A 200 -29.80 51.98 8.25
N ASP A 201 -29.54 52.41 7.01
CA ASP A 201 -29.89 53.74 6.53
C ASP A 201 -30.23 53.68 5.04
N GLY A 202 -31.21 54.46 4.59
CA GLY A 202 -31.87 54.25 3.30
C GLY A 202 -31.54 55.26 2.21
N GLN A 203 -31.39 54.79 0.97
CA GLN A 203 -31.70 55.57 -0.23
C GLN A 203 -31.96 54.67 -1.44
N ALA A 204 -32.90 55.09 -2.30
CA ALA A 204 -33.40 54.28 -3.41
C ALA A 204 -32.65 54.56 -4.72
N ALA A 205 -32.27 53.51 -5.45
CA ALA A 205 -31.74 53.62 -6.81
C ALA A 205 -32.28 52.50 -7.72
N ARG A 206 -33.23 52.89 -8.59
CA ARG A 206 -33.66 52.22 -9.84
C ARG A 206 -33.79 50.68 -9.85
N VAL A 207 -35.04 50.23 -9.84
CA VAL A 207 -35.44 49.01 -10.56
C VAL A 207 -35.15 49.13 -12.06
N THR A 208 -34.54 48.09 -12.62
CA THR A 208 -34.62 47.73 -14.05
C THR A 208 -35.17 46.30 -14.16
N PRO A 209 -36.06 46.02 -15.13
CA PRO A 209 -36.74 44.73 -15.19
C PRO A 209 -35.91 43.64 -15.90
N ALA A 210 -36.06 42.42 -15.38
CA ALA A 210 -35.97 41.12 -16.07
C ALA A 210 -34.90 40.91 -17.16
N SER A 211 -33.85 40.17 -16.79
CA SER A 211 -33.28 39.12 -17.65
C SER A 211 -33.38 37.80 -16.90
N ALA A 212 -34.19 36.87 -17.43
CA ALA A 212 -34.53 35.63 -16.74
C ALA A 212 -33.61 34.47 -17.13
N SER A 213 -33.47 33.52 -16.19
CA SER A 213 -33.11 32.11 -16.42
C SER A 213 -31.92 31.82 -17.34
N SER A 214 -30.74 31.66 -16.73
CA SER A 214 -30.02 30.39 -16.89
C SER A 214 -30.16 29.62 -15.59
N PRO A 215 -30.67 28.38 -15.56
CA PRO A 215 -30.61 27.54 -14.38
C PRO A 215 -29.14 27.38 -13.98
N GLY A 216 -28.80 27.70 -12.73
CA GLY A 216 -27.46 27.50 -12.23
C GLY A 216 -27.14 26.00 -12.26
N VAL A 217 -26.25 25.59 -13.17
CA VAL A 217 -25.62 24.27 -13.09
C VAL A 217 -25.03 24.16 -11.69
N PRO A 218 -25.40 23.15 -10.88
CA PRO A 218 -24.78 22.95 -9.58
C PRO A 218 -23.28 22.86 -9.80
N ALA A 219 -22.52 23.81 -9.24
CA ALA A 219 -21.07 23.80 -9.37
C ALA A 219 -20.59 22.43 -8.89
N PRO A 220 -19.77 21.70 -9.68
CA PRO A 220 -19.43 20.32 -9.36
C PRO A 220 -18.84 20.30 -7.94
N SER A 221 -19.46 19.50 -7.07
CA SER A 221 -19.04 19.34 -5.68
C SER A 221 -17.53 19.17 -5.66
N ARG A 222 -16.82 20.06 -4.93
CA ARG A 222 -15.35 20.06 -4.90
C ARG A 222 -14.89 18.61 -4.71
N PRO A 223 -14.12 18.02 -5.65
CA PRO A 223 -13.77 16.61 -5.56
C PRO A 223 -13.06 16.39 -4.23
N ASN A 224 -13.35 15.26 -3.57
CA ASN A 224 -12.74 14.87 -2.29
C ASN A 224 -11.25 15.15 -2.34
N GLU A 225 -10.72 15.88 -1.35
CA GLU A 225 -9.32 16.29 -1.35
C GLU A 225 -8.45 15.03 -1.26
N SER A 226 -7.87 14.63 -2.39
CA SER A 226 -7.21 13.34 -2.58
C SER A 226 -5.70 13.51 -2.54
N THR A 227 -5.11 13.44 -1.35
CA THR A 227 -3.67 13.58 -1.17
C THR A 227 -2.99 12.25 -1.48
N ARG A 228 -2.12 12.23 -2.50
CA ARG A 228 -1.21 11.11 -2.76
C ARG A 228 0.02 11.26 -1.85
N ILE A 229 0.36 10.20 -1.13
CA ILE A 229 1.54 10.12 -0.26
C ILE A 229 2.44 8.99 -0.77
N ASP A 230 3.73 9.26 -0.95
CA ASP A 230 4.70 8.22 -1.31
C ASP A 230 5.12 7.42 -0.06
N LEU A 231 4.92 6.10 -0.06
CA LEU A 231 5.29 5.25 1.07
C LEU A 231 6.73 4.76 0.98
N ARG A 232 7.35 4.76 -0.21
CA ARG A 232 8.78 4.45 -0.38
C ARG A 232 9.62 5.55 0.25
N ASP A 233 9.30 6.82 -0.02
CA ASP A 233 10.04 7.96 0.54
C ASP A 233 9.81 8.11 2.06
N LEU A 234 8.56 7.92 2.52
CA LEU A 234 8.20 7.87 3.94
C LEU A 234 8.98 6.79 4.70
N LEU A 235 9.02 5.55 4.18
CA LEU A 235 9.54 4.39 4.91
C LEU A 235 11.02 4.13 4.63
N ASP A 236 11.51 4.25 3.41
CA ASP A 236 12.91 3.94 3.07
C ASP A 236 13.86 5.10 3.25
N ASN A 237 13.46 6.31 2.86
CA ASN A 237 14.27 7.51 3.08
C ASN A 237 13.97 8.19 4.43
N GLY A 238 12.89 7.80 5.11
CA GLY A 238 12.50 8.33 6.42
C GLY A 238 11.87 9.72 6.37
N ASN A 239 11.25 10.10 5.24
CA ASN A 239 10.65 11.42 5.07
C ASN A 239 9.36 11.57 5.91
N LEU A 240 9.50 12.02 7.16
CA LEU A 240 8.39 12.17 8.10
C LEU A 240 7.40 13.30 7.74
N GLU A 241 7.74 14.21 6.82
CA GLU A 241 6.79 15.23 6.34
C GLU A 241 5.60 14.61 5.59
N LEU A 242 5.81 13.42 5.03
CA LEU A 242 4.77 12.60 4.39
C LEU A 242 3.85 11.89 5.40
N ASN A 243 4.19 11.87 6.69
CA ASN A 243 3.40 11.19 7.73
C ASN A 243 2.21 12.04 8.22
N VAL A 244 1.32 12.38 7.30
CA VAL A 244 0.23 13.34 7.53
C VAL A 244 -0.78 12.83 8.58
N PRO A 245 -1.42 13.74 9.35
CA PRO A 245 -2.47 13.38 10.30
C PRO A 245 -3.75 12.93 9.57
N ILE A 246 -4.39 11.92 10.16
CA ILE A 246 -5.61 11.26 9.68
C ILE A 246 -6.75 11.60 10.64
N TYR A 247 -7.90 12.02 10.10
CA TYR A 247 -9.07 12.44 10.88
C TYR A 247 -10.27 11.53 10.66
N GLY A 248 -11.25 11.61 11.56
CA GLY A 248 -12.52 10.87 11.43
C GLY A 248 -13.20 11.18 10.09
N GLY A 249 -13.52 10.13 9.34
CA GLY A 249 -14.09 10.22 7.99
C GLY A 249 -13.08 10.25 6.83
N ASP A 250 -11.78 10.29 7.09
CA ASP A 250 -10.75 10.09 6.05
C ASP A 250 -10.74 8.62 5.57
N VAL A 251 -10.52 8.43 4.27
CA VAL A 251 -10.32 7.11 3.64
C VAL A 251 -8.86 6.97 3.21
N VAL A 252 -8.12 6.08 3.85
CA VAL A 252 -6.73 5.75 3.57
C VAL A 252 -6.70 4.52 2.65
N GLN A 253 -6.49 4.75 1.36
CA GLN A 253 -6.41 3.70 0.35
C GLN A 253 -4.94 3.43 -0.03
N ILE A 254 -4.52 2.16 0.04
CA ILE A 254 -3.20 1.70 -0.43
C ILE A 254 -3.47 0.90 -1.71
N PRO A 255 -3.25 1.45 -2.92
CA PRO A 255 -3.55 0.72 -4.14
C PRO A 255 -2.67 -0.53 -4.30
N GLU A 256 -3.24 -1.54 -4.95
CA GLU A 256 -2.49 -2.73 -5.34
C GLU A 256 -1.58 -2.41 -6.53
N LYS A 257 -0.39 -3.00 -6.54
CA LYS A 257 0.56 -2.98 -7.63
C LYS A 257 -0.06 -3.75 -8.79
N GLN A 258 -0.50 -3.03 -9.81
CA GLN A 258 -0.91 -3.62 -11.07
C GLN A 258 0.30 -4.34 -11.68
N LEU A 259 0.31 -5.68 -11.59
CA LEU A 259 1.36 -6.53 -12.15
C LEU A 259 1.21 -6.57 -13.67
N GLU A 260 1.77 -5.57 -14.32
CA GLU A 260 1.88 -5.49 -15.78
C GLU A 260 2.65 -6.71 -16.30
N ARG A 261 2.18 -7.28 -17.41
CA ARG A 261 2.70 -8.53 -17.96
C ARG A 261 2.89 -8.44 -19.46
N PHE A 262 3.88 -9.15 -19.97
CA PHE A 262 4.11 -9.38 -21.39
C PHE A 262 4.16 -10.90 -21.65
N TYR A 263 4.03 -11.29 -22.91
CA TYR A 263 3.95 -12.71 -23.29
C TYR A 263 5.06 -13.02 -24.29
N VAL A 264 5.76 -14.14 -24.10
CA VAL A 264 6.74 -14.66 -25.06
C VAL A 264 6.29 -16.01 -25.55
N ILE A 265 6.12 -16.17 -26.86
CA ILE A 265 5.54 -17.36 -27.48
C ILE A 265 6.27 -17.77 -28.76
N GLY A 266 6.15 -19.06 -29.11
CA GLY A 266 6.83 -19.66 -30.25
C GLY A 266 8.12 -20.38 -29.85
N ASP A 267 9.14 -20.32 -30.70
CA ASP A 267 10.34 -21.15 -30.70
C ASP A 267 11.42 -20.62 -29.73
N VAL A 268 11.03 -20.48 -28.45
CA VAL A 268 11.87 -20.06 -27.32
C VAL A 268 11.97 -21.18 -26.28
N ASN A 269 12.99 -21.15 -25.43
CA ASN A 269 13.26 -22.20 -24.46
C ASN A 269 12.13 -22.35 -23.42
N ARG A 270 11.57 -21.21 -22.97
CA ARG A 270 10.46 -21.12 -22.02
C ARG A 270 9.41 -20.12 -22.54
N PRO A 271 8.39 -20.56 -23.31
CA PRO A 271 7.27 -19.70 -23.66
C PRO A 271 6.34 -19.52 -22.45
N GLY A 272 5.73 -18.35 -22.29
CA GLY A 272 4.85 -18.04 -21.16
C GLY A 272 4.54 -16.55 -21.00
N ALA A 273 3.81 -16.25 -19.93
CA ALA A 273 3.60 -14.89 -19.44
C ALA A 273 4.71 -14.51 -18.45
N TYR A 274 5.16 -13.26 -18.52
CA TYR A 274 6.25 -12.70 -17.72
C TYR A 274 5.82 -11.36 -17.14
N GLU A 275 6.32 -11.02 -15.96
CA GLU A 275 6.02 -9.74 -15.29
C GLU A 275 6.97 -8.65 -15.79
N LEU A 276 6.43 -7.46 -16.03
CA LEU A 276 7.16 -6.30 -16.51
C LEU A 276 7.72 -5.52 -15.29
N PRO A 277 9.01 -5.13 -15.30
CA PRO A 277 9.54 -4.21 -14.29
C PRO A 277 8.81 -2.86 -14.29
N THR A 278 8.50 -2.35 -13.10
CA THR A 278 7.80 -1.07 -12.93
C THR A 278 8.74 0.14 -13.09
N GLU A 279 10.04 -0.03 -12.83
CA GLU A 279 11.03 1.05 -12.83
C GLU A 279 11.99 0.98 -14.04
N ASP A 280 12.24 -0.22 -14.59
CA ASP A 280 13.23 -0.47 -15.66
C ASP A 280 12.58 -0.66 -17.04
N LYS A 281 13.19 -0.07 -18.08
CA LYS A 281 12.79 -0.26 -19.47
C LYS A 281 13.24 -1.64 -19.99
N LEU A 282 12.37 -2.64 -19.88
CA LEU A 282 12.62 -3.96 -20.45
C LEU A 282 12.69 -3.91 -21.99
N LEU A 283 13.74 -4.49 -22.56
CA LEU A 283 13.93 -4.59 -24.01
C LEU A 283 13.56 -5.98 -24.55
N VAL A 284 13.21 -6.08 -25.84
CA VAL A 284 12.78 -7.35 -26.46
C VAL A 284 13.86 -8.43 -26.39
N THR A 285 15.15 -8.10 -26.56
CA THR A 285 16.21 -9.14 -26.41
C THR A 285 16.35 -9.62 -24.96
N GLN A 286 16.13 -8.75 -23.97
CA GLN A 286 16.15 -9.07 -22.55
C GLN A 286 14.93 -9.94 -22.16
N ALA A 287 13.74 -9.60 -22.67
CA ALA A 287 12.53 -10.41 -22.56
C ALA A 287 12.70 -11.82 -23.16
N LEU A 288 13.31 -11.92 -24.35
CA LEU A 288 13.67 -13.20 -24.96
C LEU A 288 14.72 -13.98 -24.14
N ALA A 289 15.65 -13.30 -23.46
CA ALA A 289 16.60 -13.95 -22.55
C ALA A 289 15.91 -14.49 -21.28
N TRP A 290 14.91 -13.80 -20.75
CA TRP A 290 14.09 -14.28 -19.62
C TRP A 290 13.27 -15.53 -20.01
N ALA A 291 12.77 -15.58 -21.24
CA ALA A 291 12.24 -16.78 -21.89
C ALA A 291 13.31 -17.87 -22.19
N GLY A 292 14.51 -17.77 -21.62
CA GLY A 292 15.60 -18.74 -21.77
C GLY A 292 16.28 -18.74 -23.15
N GLY A 293 16.02 -17.71 -23.96
CA GLY A 293 16.58 -17.51 -25.28
C GLY A 293 15.81 -18.20 -26.42
N PRO A 294 16.02 -17.74 -27.67
CA PRO A 294 15.56 -18.46 -28.87
C PRO A 294 16.14 -19.88 -28.96
N LEU A 295 15.32 -20.84 -29.40
CA LEU A 295 15.79 -22.19 -29.71
C LEU A 295 16.65 -22.20 -30.99
N ARG A 296 17.43 -23.27 -31.18
CA ARG A 296 18.33 -23.42 -32.36
C ARG A 296 17.57 -23.46 -33.69
N THR A 297 16.27 -23.74 -33.64
CA THR A 297 15.33 -23.78 -34.76
C THR A 297 14.70 -22.41 -35.08
N ALA A 298 14.89 -21.37 -34.25
CA ALA A 298 14.12 -20.13 -34.33
C ALA A 298 14.52 -19.22 -35.50
N LYS A 299 13.54 -18.72 -36.25
CA LYS A 299 13.73 -17.72 -37.32
C LYS A 299 13.88 -16.32 -36.71
N LYS A 300 15.04 -16.05 -36.12
CA LYS A 300 15.36 -14.78 -35.43
C LYS A 300 15.14 -13.50 -36.26
N SER A 301 15.22 -13.58 -37.59
CA SER A 301 14.93 -12.47 -38.51
C SER A 301 13.45 -12.30 -38.89
N LYS A 302 12.55 -13.03 -38.24
CA LYS A 302 11.09 -13.05 -38.49
C LYS A 302 10.27 -13.04 -37.19
N GLY A 303 10.81 -12.48 -36.10
CA GLY A 303 10.01 -12.21 -34.91
C GLY A 303 8.93 -11.15 -35.17
N VAL A 304 7.90 -11.13 -34.34
CA VAL A 304 6.81 -10.15 -34.41
C VAL A 304 6.47 -9.70 -32.98
N LEU A 305 6.38 -8.39 -32.77
CA LEU A 305 5.74 -7.81 -31.60
C LEU A 305 4.27 -7.55 -31.98
N VAL A 306 3.34 -8.05 -31.19
CA VAL A 306 1.94 -7.64 -31.25
C VAL A 306 1.66 -6.75 -30.06
N ARG A 307 1.30 -5.50 -30.32
CA ARG A 307 0.92 -4.50 -29.32
C ARG A 307 -0.54 -4.12 -29.51
N TYR A 308 -1.25 -3.93 -28.40
CA TYR A 308 -2.62 -3.43 -28.41
C TYR A 308 -2.63 -1.97 -27.97
N ASP A 309 -3.37 -1.11 -28.67
CA ASP A 309 -3.65 0.25 -28.22
C ASP A 309 -4.84 0.31 -27.24
N GLU A 310 -5.03 1.46 -26.61
CA GLU A 310 -6.06 1.72 -25.60
C GLU A 310 -7.51 1.51 -26.11
N LYS A 311 -7.71 1.38 -27.42
CA LYS A 311 -9.01 1.14 -28.08
C LYS A 311 -9.14 -0.30 -28.58
N GLY A 312 -8.18 -1.18 -28.26
CA GLY A 312 -8.10 -2.56 -28.73
C GLY A 312 -7.55 -2.70 -30.16
N GLY A 313 -7.06 -1.62 -30.77
CA GLY A 313 -6.41 -1.68 -32.08
C GLY A 313 -5.10 -2.47 -32.02
N ARG A 314 -4.91 -3.40 -32.97
CA ARG A 314 -3.80 -4.37 -32.96
C ARG A 314 -2.70 -3.93 -33.92
N GLN A 315 -1.54 -3.58 -33.38
CA GLN A 315 -0.35 -3.18 -34.13
C GLN A 315 0.65 -4.34 -34.19
N GLU A 316 1.07 -4.73 -35.39
CA GLU A 316 2.15 -5.72 -35.60
C GLU A 316 3.45 -4.99 -35.99
N MET A 317 4.54 -5.22 -35.24
CA MET A 317 5.87 -4.72 -35.57
C MET A 317 6.81 -5.89 -35.88
N ALA A 318 7.42 -5.90 -37.05
CA ALA A 318 8.37 -6.94 -37.43
C ALA A 318 9.70 -6.78 -36.67
N ILE A 319 10.09 -7.79 -35.88
CA ILE A 319 11.34 -7.81 -35.11
C ILE A 319 12.37 -8.68 -35.82
N ASN A 320 13.47 -8.07 -36.25
CA ASN A 320 14.67 -8.81 -36.66
C ASN A 320 15.65 -8.90 -35.49
N VAL A 321 15.36 -9.83 -34.56
CA VAL A 321 16.15 -10.11 -33.35
C VAL A 321 17.61 -10.38 -33.71
N ASP A 322 17.84 -11.03 -34.85
CA ASP A 322 19.17 -11.41 -35.30
C ASP A 322 20.04 -10.21 -35.71
N ASP A 323 19.44 -9.10 -36.15
CA ASP A 323 20.16 -7.86 -36.47
C ASP A 323 20.18 -6.86 -35.30
N ILE A 324 19.22 -6.94 -34.36
CA ILE A 324 19.29 -6.27 -33.05
C ILE A 324 20.45 -6.83 -32.22
N MET A 325 20.58 -8.16 -32.10
CA MET A 325 21.70 -8.82 -31.41
C MET A 325 23.07 -8.53 -32.06
N LYS A 326 23.10 -8.02 -33.29
CA LYS A 326 24.31 -7.59 -34.01
C LYS A 326 24.52 -6.07 -34.00
N GLY A 327 23.70 -5.32 -33.25
CA GLY A 327 23.78 -3.87 -33.13
C GLY A 327 23.43 -3.07 -34.40
N LYS A 328 22.83 -3.70 -35.42
CA LYS A 328 22.45 -3.02 -36.67
C LYS A 328 21.13 -2.28 -36.55
N ASN A 329 20.22 -2.81 -35.75
CA ASN A 329 18.91 -2.24 -35.45
C ASN A 329 18.86 -1.90 -33.95
N PRO A 330 18.20 -0.79 -33.55
CA PRO A 330 17.90 -0.55 -32.14
C PRO A 330 16.98 -1.64 -31.58
N ASP A 331 17.14 -1.99 -30.31
CA ASP A 331 16.19 -2.86 -29.62
C ASP A 331 14.91 -2.09 -29.26
N ILE A 332 13.81 -2.83 -29.06
CA ILE A 332 12.47 -2.28 -28.86
C ILE A 332 12.09 -2.46 -27.38
N THR A 333 11.57 -1.39 -26.75
CA THR A 333 11.01 -1.46 -25.40
C THR A 333 9.71 -2.25 -25.39
N VAL A 334 9.61 -3.22 -24.48
CA VAL A 334 8.41 -4.00 -24.19
C VAL A 334 7.46 -3.16 -23.34
N LEU A 335 6.18 -3.18 -23.67
CA LEU A 335 5.10 -2.49 -22.95
C LEU A 335 4.09 -3.49 -22.36
N PRO A 336 3.21 -3.06 -21.44
CA PRO A 336 2.17 -3.92 -20.87
C PRO A 336 1.28 -4.54 -21.95
N ASN A 337 1.02 -5.84 -21.79
CA ASN A 337 0.25 -6.69 -22.70
C ASN A 337 0.84 -6.93 -24.09
N ASP A 338 2.10 -6.56 -24.34
CA ASP A 338 2.82 -6.97 -25.54
C ASP A 338 2.94 -8.49 -25.66
N VAL A 339 2.83 -9.00 -26.90
CA VAL A 339 3.09 -10.40 -27.25
C VAL A 339 4.28 -10.48 -28.20
N ILE A 340 5.39 -11.03 -27.73
CA ILE A 340 6.60 -11.31 -28.50
C ILE A 340 6.48 -12.72 -29.09
N PHE A 341 6.24 -12.81 -30.40
CA PHE A 341 6.20 -14.09 -31.13
C PHE A 341 7.49 -14.34 -31.92
N LEU A 342 8.03 -15.55 -31.80
CA LEU A 342 9.22 -15.99 -32.54
C LEU A 342 8.95 -17.29 -33.31
N PRO A 343 8.79 -17.28 -34.65
CA PRO A 343 8.45 -18.48 -35.42
C PRO A 343 9.64 -19.43 -35.59
N GLY A 344 9.36 -20.73 -35.56
CA GLY A 344 10.37 -21.78 -35.79
C GLY A 344 10.61 -22.14 -37.25
N SER A 345 11.72 -22.85 -37.51
CA SER A 345 12.18 -23.29 -38.84
C SER A 345 11.07 -24.01 -39.64
N THR A 346 10.43 -25.00 -39.01
CA THR A 346 9.40 -25.88 -39.61
C THR A 346 8.05 -25.18 -39.83
N ALA A 347 7.87 -23.94 -39.37
CA ALA A 347 6.63 -23.19 -39.57
C ALA A 347 6.43 -22.80 -41.04
N LYS A 348 5.70 -23.64 -41.79
CA LYS A 348 5.03 -23.29 -43.05
C LYS A 348 3.84 -22.37 -42.75
N SER A 349 4.12 -21.08 -42.52
CA SER A 349 3.15 -19.97 -42.55
C SER A 349 1.73 -20.33 -42.10
N ILE A 350 1.59 -20.86 -40.87
CA ILE A 350 0.28 -20.93 -40.21
C ILE A 350 -0.17 -19.49 -40.05
N GLY A 351 -1.28 -19.13 -40.69
CA GLY A 351 -1.75 -17.73 -40.72
C GLY A 351 -1.92 -17.20 -39.30
N TYR A 352 -1.47 -15.97 -39.06
CA TYR A 352 -1.36 -15.36 -37.72
C TYR A 352 -2.70 -15.19 -36.96
N GLY A 353 -3.83 -15.59 -37.54
CA GLY A 353 -5.17 -15.57 -36.94
C GLY A 353 -5.37 -16.44 -35.70
N LEU A 354 -4.42 -17.32 -35.34
CA LEU A 354 -4.43 -17.98 -34.02
C LEU A 354 -4.16 -17.00 -32.86
N LEU A 355 -3.62 -15.81 -33.13
CA LEU A 355 -3.47 -14.73 -32.15
C LEU A 355 -4.74 -13.87 -31.99
N GLY A 356 -5.85 -14.26 -32.62
CA GLY A 356 -7.18 -13.65 -32.41
C GLY A 356 -7.96 -14.24 -31.24
N VAL A 357 -7.39 -15.19 -30.49
CA VAL A 357 -8.02 -15.82 -29.32
C VAL A 357 -7.32 -15.33 -28.05
N LEU A 358 -8.10 -14.69 -27.16
CA LEU A 358 -7.75 -13.87 -25.99
C LEU A 358 -7.53 -12.38 -26.33
N PRO A 359 -8.11 -11.45 -25.55
CA PRO A 359 -8.49 -11.59 -24.13
C PRO A 359 -9.89 -12.17 -23.85
N GLY A 360 -10.03 -12.82 -22.69
CA GLY A 360 -11.32 -13.07 -22.03
C GLY A 360 -11.88 -14.51 -22.03
N THR A 361 -11.54 -15.37 -23.00
CA THR A 361 -12.10 -16.72 -23.09
C THR A 361 -11.09 -17.79 -23.53
N ALA A 362 -11.37 -19.04 -23.14
CA ALA A 362 -10.61 -20.27 -23.47
C ALA A 362 -9.20 -20.42 -22.84
N SER A 363 -9.18 -20.87 -21.58
CA SER A 363 -8.13 -21.80 -21.14
C SER A 363 -8.20 -23.12 -21.93
N SER A 364 -7.09 -23.87 -21.97
CA SER A 364 -7.01 -25.28 -22.45
C SER A 364 -7.26 -25.59 -23.94
N ALA A 365 -6.51 -24.95 -24.84
CA ALA A 365 -6.01 -25.53 -26.10
C ALA A 365 -4.71 -24.77 -26.49
N LEU A 366 -3.66 -25.35 -27.09
CA LEU A 366 -3.52 -26.60 -27.85
C LEU A 366 -2.28 -27.40 -27.40
N VAL A 367 -2.45 -28.69 -27.12
CA VAL A 367 -1.34 -29.68 -27.05
C VAL A 367 -1.81 -30.97 -27.72
N TYR A 368 -1.32 -31.27 -28.94
CA TYR A 368 -0.90 -32.60 -29.44
C TYR A 368 -0.69 -32.61 -30.97
N GLY A 369 0.11 -33.57 -31.45
CA GLY A 369 0.33 -33.88 -32.88
C GLY A 369 1.58 -33.20 -33.46
N THR A 370 2.61 -33.92 -33.90
CA THR A 370 2.59 -35.20 -34.64
C THR A 370 3.80 -36.08 -34.30
N VAL A 371 3.57 -37.40 -34.18
CA VAL A 371 4.61 -38.44 -34.17
C VAL A 371 4.25 -39.47 -35.23
N ARG A 372 5.27 -40.06 -35.89
CA ARG A 372 5.21 -40.84 -37.16
C ARG A 372 5.02 -39.93 -38.39
N ARG A 373 5.58 -40.28 -39.55
CA ARG A 373 6.36 -41.48 -39.89
C ARG A 373 7.86 -41.24 -39.78
#